data_AF-A0A6I9MTV2-F1
#
_entry.id   AF-A0A6I9MTV2-F1
#
_cell.length_a   1.000
_cell.length_b   1.000
_cell.length_c   1.000
_cell.angle_alpha   90.00
_cell.angle_beta   90.00
_cell.angle_gamma   90.00
#
_symmetry.space_group_name_H-M   'P 1'
#
loop_
_entity.id
_entity.type
_entity.pdbx_description
1 polymer ?
#
loop_
_entity_poly.entity_id
_entity_poly.type
_entity_poly.pdbx_seq_one_letter_code
_entity_poly.pdbx_strand_id
1 'polypeptide(L)'
;NRPCIVLTCRVHPGESNASWVMKGTLEFLCSSDPVAQSLREAFIFKIIPMLNPDGVINGTNRCDLNGEDLNRQWSKPDPVLSPTIYHTKGFLYYLNSIGRTPLVRHVNL
;
A
#
# COMPACT_ATOMS: atom_id res chain seq x y z
N ASN A 1 21.31 8.35 -4.99
CA ASN A 1 20.22 7.35 -4.88
C ASN A 1 19.19 7.89 -3.91
N ARG A 2 17.94 8.11 -4.35
CA ARG A 2 16.88 8.66 -3.47
C ARG A 2 16.26 7.56 -2.61
N PRO A 3 15.96 7.80 -1.32
CA PRO A 3 15.27 6.82 -0.49
C PRO A 3 13.88 6.50 -1.04
N CYS A 4 13.44 5.25 -0.86
CA CYS A 4 12.11 4.80 -1.27
C CYS A 4 11.13 4.92 -0.10
N ILE A 5 9.93 5.41 -0.37
CA ILE A 5 8.78 5.39 0.55
C ILE A 5 7.71 4.53 -0.10
N VAL A 6 7.25 3.49 0.60
CA VAL A 6 6.14 2.64 0.15
C VAL A 6 4.90 2.98 0.97
N LEU A 7 3.83 3.38 0.30
CA LEU A 7 2.53 3.63 0.92
C LEU A 7 1.54 2.57 0.46
N THR A 8 0.83 1.95 1.38
CA THR A 8 -0.26 1.02 1.05
C THR A 8 -1.55 1.44 1.73
N CYS A 9 -2.70 1.04 1.20
CA CYS A 9 -4.00 1.38 1.77
C CYS A 9 -5.03 0.26 1.55
N ARG A 10 -6.16 0.28 2.28
CA ARG A 10 -7.30 -0.65 2.16
C ARG A 10 -6.88 -2.11 2.24
N VAL A 11 -6.16 -2.49 3.30
CA VAL A 11 -6.00 -3.91 3.64
C VAL A 11 -7.30 -4.48 4.18
N HIS A 12 -7.99 -3.70 5.02
CA HIS A 12 -9.37 -3.95 5.38
C HIS A 12 -10.29 -3.18 4.43
N PRO A 13 -11.27 -3.86 3.80
CA PRO A 13 -12.14 -3.23 2.82
C PRO A 13 -13.04 -2.12 3.37
N GLY A 14 -13.53 -2.25 4.59
CA GLY A 14 -14.46 -1.32 5.25
C GLY A 14 -13.84 0.02 5.65
N GLU A 15 -12.51 0.13 5.69
CA GLU A 15 -11.76 1.36 6.01
C GLU A 15 -11.78 2.34 4.81
N SER A 16 -12.97 2.70 4.32
CA SER A 16 -13.16 3.49 3.09
C SER A 16 -12.59 4.92 3.18
N ASN A 17 -12.54 5.50 4.38
CA ASN A 17 -11.85 6.74 4.70
C ASN A 17 -10.37 6.72 4.27
N ALA A 18 -9.70 5.56 4.36
CA ALA A 18 -8.32 5.42 3.94
C ALA A 18 -8.12 5.68 2.44
N SER A 19 -9.11 5.38 1.59
CA SER A 19 -9.04 5.72 0.16
C SER A 19 -9.12 7.22 -0.10
N TRP A 20 -9.87 7.97 0.71
CA TRP A 20 -9.91 9.43 0.60
C TRP A 20 -8.58 10.07 0.99
N VAL A 21 -7.94 9.57 2.05
CA VAL A 21 -6.58 10.00 2.42
C VAL A 21 -5.58 9.65 1.32
N MET A 22 -5.66 8.45 0.76
CA MET A 22 -4.78 8.03 -0.33
C MET A 22 -4.99 8.88 -1.60
N LYS A 23 -6.25 9.23 -1.93
CA LYS A 23 -6.58 10.14 -3.03
C LYS A 23 -5.95 11.52 -2.82
N GLY A 24 -6.16 12.14 -1.66
CA GLY A 24 -5.55 13.43 -1.34
C GLY A 24 -4.02 13.38 -1.32
N THR A 25 -3.44 12.28 -0.85
CA THR A 25 -1.99 12.04 -0.89
C THR A 25 -1.47 12.03 -2.33
N LEU A 26 -2.14 11.29 -3.22
CA LEU A 26 -1.79 11.24 -4.64
C LEU A 26 -1.98 12.59 -5.33
N GLU A 27 -3.09 13.27 -5.09
CA GLU A 27 -3.37 14.60 -5.65
C GLU A 27 -2.28 15.60 -5.23
N PHE A 28 -1.94 15.64 -3.95
CA PHE A 28 -0.84 16.48 -3.45
C PHE A 28 0.50 16.09 -4.07
N LEU A 29 0.88 14.81 -4.00
CA LEU A 29 2.14 14.32 -4.54
C LEU A 29 2.25 14.43 -6.06
N CYS A 30 1.17 14.62 -6.80
CA CYS A 30 1.19 14.85 -8.26
C CYS A 30 0.98 16.33 -8.63
N SER A 31 0.71 17.20 -7.65
CA SER A 31 0.48 18.62 -7.88
C SER A 31 1.76 19.39 -8.23
N SER A 32 1.57 20.64 -8.66
CA SER A 32 2.62 21.64 -8.87
C SER A 32 3.05 22.35 -7.57
N ASP A 33 2.55 21.94 -6.41
CA ASP A 33 2.96 22.53 -5.12
C ASP A 33 4.49 22.40 -4.94
N PRO A 34 5.22 23.48 -4.59
CA PRO A 34 6.67 23.43 -4.41
C PRO A 34 7.14 22.40 -3.38
N VAL A 35 6.34 22.15 -2.33
CA VAL A 35 6.63 21.12 -1.32
C VAL A 35 6.49 19.74 -1.95
N ALA A 36 5.44 19.51 -2.74
CA ALA A 36 5.26 18.23 -3.43
C ALA A 36 6.38 17.96 -4.45
N GLN A 37 6.83 18.98 -5.18
CA GLN A 37 7.99 18.91 -6.07
C GLN A 37 9.25 18.54 -5.29
N SER A 38 9.54 19.26 -4.20
CA SER A 38 10.69 19.00 -3.33
C SER A 38 10.69 17.57 -2.78
N LEU A 39 9.51 17.06 -2.37
CA LEU A 39 9.36 15.68 -1.92
C LEU A 39 9.63 14.67 -3.04
N ARG A 40 9.10 14.91 -4.25
CA ARG A 40 9.36 14.06 -5.42
C ARG A 40 10.81 14.13 -5.87
N GLU A 41 11.54 15.20 -5.60
CA GLU A 41 12.98 15.33 -5.85
C GLU A 41 13.82 14.61 -4.80
N ALA A 42 13.39 14.59 -3.54
CA ALA A 42 14.09 13.94 -2.44
C ALA A 42 13.83 12.42 -2.35
N PHE A 43 12.62 11.96 -2.66
CA PHE A 43 12.17 10.59 -2.43
C PHE A 43 11.59 9.93 -3.69
N ILE A 44 11.55 8.59 -3.68
CA ILE A 44 10.77 7.80 -4.64
C ILE A 44 9.57 7.21 -3.91
N PHE A 45 8.36 7.65 -4.27
CA PHE A 45 7.13 7.09 -3.73
C PHE A 45 6.68 5.88 -4.56
N LYS A 46 6.36 4.79 -3.88
CA LYS A 46 5.77 3.56 -4.42
C LYS A 46 4.44 3.33 -3.72
N ILE A 47 3.34 3.43 -4.46
CA ILE A 47 2.01 3.53 -3.84
C ILE A 47 1.15 2.36 -4.31
N ILE A 48 0.58 1.62 -3.36
CA ILE A 48 -0.42 0.57 -3.57
C ILE A 48 -1.73 1.08 -2.95
N PRO A 49 -2.63 1.69 -3.75
CA PRO A 49 -3.78 2.41 -3.20
C PRO A 49 -4.83 1.48 -2.58
N MET A 50 -4.76 0.18 -2.86
CA MET A 50 -5.72 -0.80 -2.38
C MET A 50 -5.09 -2.19 -2.31
N LEU A 51 -5.07 -2.80 -1.13
CA LEU A 51 -4.56 -4.15 -0.90
C LEU A 51 -5.66 -5.23 -0.99
N ASN A 52 -6.93 -4.87 -0.81
CA ASN A 52 -8.05 -5.81 -0.85
C ASN A 52 -9.17 -5.34 -1.81
N PRO A 53 -8.91 -5.28 -3.13
CA PRO A 53 -9.90 -4.81 -4.09
C PRO A 53 -11.17 -5.69 -4.12
N ASP A 54 -11.01 -7.00 -3.99
CA ASP A 54 -12.13 -7.94 -4.05
C ASP A 54 -13.09 -7.75 -2.86
N GLY A 55 -12.55 -7.64 -1.65
CA GLY A 55 -13.35 -7.36 -0.47
C GLY A 55 -14.05 -6.00 -0.53
N VAL A 56 -13.44 -5.00 -1.19
CA VAL A 56 -14.04 -3.67 -1.40
C VAL A 56 -15.23 -3.75 -2.35
N ILE A 57 -15.07 -4.42 -3.50
CA ILE A 57 -16.12 -4.60 -4.49
C ILE A 57 -17.32 -5.34 -3.90
N ASN A 58 -17.05 -6.34 -3.04
CA ASN A 58 -18.09 -7.18 -2.43
C ASN A 58 -18.66 -6.59 -1.12
N GLY A 59 -18.24 -5.40 -0.70
CA GLY A 59 -18.80 -4.74 0.48
C GLY A 59 -18.48 -5.45 1.81
N THR A 60 -17.39 -6.22 1.85
CA THR A 60 -16.91 -6.81 3.12
C THR A 60 -16.38 -5.71 4.05
N ASN A 61 -16.29 -6.00 5.36
CA ASN A 61 -15.76 -5.03 6.31
C ASN A 61 -14.26 -5.19 6.58
N ARG A 62 -13.81 -6.41 6.89
CA ARG A 62 -12.44 -6.64 7.39
C ARG A 62 -11.63 -7.61 6.54
N CYS A 63 -12.25 -8.70 6.13
CA CYS A 63 -11.56 -9.83 5.52
C CYS A 63 -11.57 -9.76 3.98
N ASP A 64 -10.79 -10.62 3.34
CA ASP A 64 -10.96 -10.96 1.93
C ASP A 64 -12.19 -11.85 1.68
N LEU A 65 -12.34 -12.36 0.46
CA LEU A 65 -13.45 -13.25 0.09
C LEU A 65 -13.34 -14.66 0.69
N ASN A 66 -12.19 -15.05 1.22
CA ASN A 66 -11.99 -16.31 1.92
C ASN A 66 -12.27 -16.18 3.43
N GLY A 67 -12.63 -14.98 3.90
CA GLY A 67 -12.85 -14.72 5.33
C GLY A 67 -11.57 -14.46 6.12
N GLU A 68 -10.42 -14.29 5.46
CA GLU A 68 -9.13 -14.07 6.10
C GLU A 68 -8.83 -12.58 6.30
N ASP A 69 -8.31 -12.22 7.47
CA ASP A 69 -7.74 -10.89 7.73
C ASP A 69 -6.38 -10.80 7.02
N LEU A 70 -6.33 -10.14 5.86
CA LEU A 70 -5.10 -9.97 5.07
C LEU A 70 -3.97 -9.30 5.85
N ASN A 71 -4.28 -8.46 6.85
CA ASN A 71 -3.28 -7.83 7.69
C ASN A 71 -2.67 -8.79 8.74
N ARG A 72 -3.12 -10.04 8.79
CA ARG A 72 -2.50 -11.14 9.58
C ARG A 72 -1.67 -12.09 8.73
N GLN A 73 -1.74 -11.97 7.39
CA GLN A 73 -1.07 -12.89 6.47
C GLN A 73 0.39 -12.51 6.16
N TRP A 74 0.91 -11.39 6.67
CA TRP A 74 2.27 -10.91 6.35
C TRP A 74 3.40 -11.86 6.74
N SER A 75 3.24 -12.69 7.79
CA SER A 75 4.29 -13.61 8.23
C SER A 75 4.58 -14.69 7.17
N LYS A 76 3.53 -15.33 6.65
CA LYS A 76 3.62 -16.38 5.64
C LYS A 76 2.44 -16.27 4.65
N PRO A 77 2.46 -15.26 3.75
CA PRO A 77 1.37 -15.09 2.81
C PRO A 77 1.41 -16.22 1.79
N ASP A 78 0.24 -16.73 1.44
CA ASP A 78 0.04 -17.69 0.37
C ASP A 78 -0.17 -16.96 -0.97
N PRO A 79 0.50 -17.37 -2.06
CA PRO A 79 0.39 -16.71 -3.37
C PRO A 79 -0.98 -16.89 -4.04
N VAL A 80 -1.79 -17.87 -3.62
CA VAL A 80 -3.13 -18.13 -4.15
C VAL A 80 -4.20 -17.55 -3.23
N LEU A 81 -4.09 -17.76 -1.92
CA LEU A 81 -5.11 -17.31 -0.96
C LEU A 81 -4.95 -15.85 -0.53
N SER A 82 -3.72 -15.33 -0.51
CA SER A 82 -3.43 -13.93 -0.12
C SER A 82 -2.51 -13.23 -1.13
N PRO A 83 -2.84 -13.23 -2.43
CA PRO A 83 -1.94 -12.83 -3.51
C PRO A 83 -1.43 -11.40 -3.36
N THR A 84 -2.29 -10.47 -2.92
CA THR A 84 -1.93 -9.05 -2.77
C THR A 84 -0.88 -8.85 -1.67
N ILE A 85 -0.97 -9.59 -0.56
CA ILE A 85 0.02 -9.57 0.51
C ILE A 85 1.31 -10.27 0.08
N TYR A 86 1.20 -11.42 -0.59
CA TYR A 86 2.35 -12.15 -1.12
C TYR A 86 3.20 -11.28 -2.06
N HIS A 87 2.58 -10.68 -3.08
CA HIS A 87 3.30 -9.86 -4.06
C HIS A 87 3.77 -8.54 -3.46
N THR A 88 3.02 -7.92 -2.54
CA THR A 88 3.50 -6.71 -1.84
C THR A 88 4.73 -7.02 -0.99
N LYS A 89 4.72 -8.13 -0.22
CA LYS A 89 5.88 -8.58 0.54
C LYS A 89 7.07 -8.84 -0.40
N GLY A 90 6.85 -9.57 -1.50
CA GLY A 90 7.89 -9.82 -2.50
C GLY A 90 8.50 -8.54 -3.08
N PHE A 91 7.67 -7.54 -3.37
CA PHE A 91 8.14 -6.23 -3.83
C PHE A 91 9.01 -5.51 -2.78
N LEU A 92 8.63 -5.56 -1.49
CA LEU A 92 9.44 -5.00 -0.40
C LEU A 92 10.80 -5.71 -0.27
N TYR A 93 10.82 -7.05 -0.37
CA TYR A 93 12.05 -7.83 -0.39
C TYR A 93 12.95 -7.47 -1.58
N TYR A 94 12.36 -7.32 -2.77
CA TYR A 94 13.09 -6.90 -3.95
C TYR A 94 13.72 -5.53 -3.78
N LEU A 95 12.97 -4.54 -3.26
CA LEU A 95 13.53 -3.22 -2.96
C LEU A 95 14.70 -3.31 -1.97
N ASN A 96 14.59 -4.14 -0.95
CA ASN A 96 15.68 -4.38 0.00
C ASN A 96 16.90 -5.04 -0.67
N SER A 97 16.71 -6.05 -1.52
CA SER A 97 17.81 -6.79 -2.15
C SER A 97 18.63 -5.95 -3.13
N ILE A 98 18.04 -4.91 -3.73
CA ILE A 98 18.74 -3.97 -4.61
C ILE A 98 19.28 -2.73 -3.87
N GLY A 99 19.37 -2.77 -2.54
CA GLY A 99 19.89 -1.68 -1.72
C GLY A 99 18.97 -0.44 -1.66
N ARG A 100 17.66 -0.63 -1.86
CA ARG A 100 16.63 0.42 -1.79
C ARG A 100 15.60 0.13 -0.69
N THR A 101 16.07 -0.28 0.48
CA THR A 101 15.23 -0.57 1.65
C THR A 101 14.21 0.55 1.88
N PRO A 102 12.91 0.28 1.75
CA PRO A 102 11.90 1.32 1.79
C PRO A 102 11.47 1.64 3.22
N LEU A 103 11.11 2.91 3.46
CA LEU A 103 10.23 3.25 4.57
C LEU A 103 8.79 2.85 4.20
N VAL A 104 8.19 1.93 4.95
CA VAL A 104 6.83 1.43 4.69
C VAL A 104 5.82 2.09 5.61
N ARG A 105 4.72 2.59 5.06
CA ARG A 105 3.58 3.12 5.82
C ARG A 105 2.27 2.56 5.29
N HIS A 106 1.50 1.96 6.19
CA HIS A 106 0.12 1.53 5.93
C HIS A 106 -0.81 2.67 6.31
N VAL A 107 -1.61 3.14 5.35
CA VAL A 107 -2.68 4.10 5.57
C VAL A 107 -3.93 3.29 5.92
N ASN A 108 -4.10 3.03 7.21
CA ASN A 108 -5.30 2.47 7.81
C ASN A 108 -5.78 3.49 8.85
N LEU A 109 -7.09 3.71 8.94
CA LEU A 109 -7.71 4.68 9.85
C LEU A 109 -8.72 3.98 10.75
#